data_AF-A0A8H5ELF4-F1
#
_entry.id   AF-A0A8H5ELF4-F1
#
_cell.length_a   1.000
_cell.length_b   1.000
_cell.length_c   1.000
_cell.angle_alpha   90.00
_cell.angle_beta   90.00
_cell.angle_gamma   90.00
#
_symmetry.space_group_name_H-M   'P 1'
#
loop_
_entity.id
_entity.type
_entity.pdbx_description
1 polymer ?
#
loop_
_entity_poly.entity_id
_entity_poly.type
_entity_poly.pdbx_seq_one_letter_code
_entity_poly.pdbx_strand_id
1 'polypeptide(L)'
;MNQQPAVQNQAQAQAPNAAGQDGWDEARLEEAMKRLKLLHIKLTRHLCIADVMFAAFMNSVNEAQANIKEVTDLMRDEKSREIFAQAKKRKEEEPTNIKTWEYYDHPDWFRMDEE
;
A
#
# COMPACT_ATOMS: atom_id res chain seq x y z
N MET A 1 0.21 -73.75 46.05
CA MET A 1 1.32 -74.65 45.63
C MET A 1 1.27 -74.75 44.11
N ASN A 2 2.26 -74.44 43.29
CA ASN A 2 3.62 -73.95 43.46
C ASN A 2 4.04 -73.34 42.11
N GLN A 3 4.62 -72.14 42.17
CA GLN A 3 5.86 -71.69 41.50
C GLN A 3 6.04 -71.80 39.97
N GLN A 4 6.33 -70.62 39.38
CA GLN A 4 7.09 -70.43 38.15
C GLN A 4 8.49 -71.05 38.22
N PRO A 5 9.15 -71.20 37.07
CA PRO A 5 10.43 -70.51 36.94
C PRO A 5 10.71 -69.84 35.58
N ALA A 6 11.44 -68.73 35.70
CA ALA A 6 12.61 -68.32 34.92
C ALA A 6 12.57 -68.27 33.38
N VAL A 7 12.31 -67.04 32.89
CA VAL A 7 13.16 -66.25 31.99
C VAL A 7 14.18 -67.03 31.14
N GLN A 8 13.89 -67.17 29.84
CA GLN A 8 14.87 -67.54 28.83
C GLN A 8 15.27 -66.28 28.05
N ASN A 9 16.50 -65.86 28.29
CA ASN A 9 17.08 -64.61 27.84
C ASN A 9 17.63 -64.74 26.41
N GLN A 10 17.15 -63.85 25.54
CA GLN A 10 17.88 -63.18 24.46
C GLN A 10 18.66 -64.04 23.45
N ALA A 11 18.00 -64.34 22.33
CA ALA A 11 18.65 -64.40 21.02
C ALA A 11 19.03 -62.98 20.58
N GLN A 12 20.22 -62.52 20.99
CA GLN A 12 20.95 -61.46 20.29
C GLN A 12 21.87 -62.11 19.27
N ALA A 13 21.55 -61.95 17.98
CA ALA A 13 22.50 -61.63 16.91
C ALA A 13 21.83 -61.86 15.57
N GLN A 14 21.30 -60.79 14.98
CA GLN A 14 21.67 -60.30 13.64
C GLN A 14 20.62 -59.28 13.21
N ALA A 15 20.96 -58.01 13.45
CA ALA A 15 20.27 -56.88 12.86
C ALA A 15 20.44 -56.96 11.33
N PRO A 16 19.35 -56.97 10.54
CA PRO A 16 19.44 -56.50 9.18
C PRO A 16 19.52 -54.97 9.26
N ASN A 17 20.61 -54.43 8.72
CA ASN A 17 20.78 -53.04 8.31
C ASN A 17 19.48 -52.21 8.32
N ALA A 18 19.19 -51.57 9.45
CA ALA A 18 18.40 -50.34 9.45
C ALA A 18 19.40 -49.20 9.50
N ALA A 19 20.18 -49.08 8.41
CA ALA A 19 20.79 -47.82 8.02
C ALA A 19 19.67 -46.84 7.60
N GLY A 20 18.76 -46.56 8.53
CA GLY A 20 17.84 -45.44 8.43
C GLY A 20 18.58 -44.23 8.96
N GLN A 21 19.51 -43.72 8.15
CA GLN A 21 20.07 -42.39 8.36
C GLN A 21 18.91 -41.39 8.24
N ASP A 22 18.36 -41.13 9.41
CA ASP A 22 17.81 -39.87 9.87
C ASP A 22 18.65 -38.70 9.33
N GLY A 23 18.07 -37.93 8.41
CA GLY A 23 18.75 -36.82 7.74
C GLY A 23 18.10 -36.57 6.40
N TRP A 24 17.59 -35.36 6.19
CA TRP A 24 16.98 -34.93 4.93
C TRP A 24 17.83 -35.39 3.74
N ASP A 25 17.25 -36.17 2.84
CA ASP A 25 17.91 -36.59 1.60
C ASP A 25 18.23 -35.36 0.74
N GLU A 26 19.42 -35.36 0.12
CA GLU A 26 19.97 -34.21 -0.63
C GLU A 26 18.98 -33.63 -1.65
N ALA A 27 18.25 -34.51 -2.36
CA ALA A 27 17.25 -34.11 -3.35
C ALA A 27 16.09 -33.30 -2.72
N ARG A 28 15.66 -33.69 -1.52
CA ARG A 28 14.61 -33.01 -0.78
C ARG A 28 15.09 -31.69 -0.18
N LEU A 29 16.36 -31.63 0.23
CA LEU A 29 17.00 -30.39 0.66
C LEU A 29 17.08 -29.39 -0.50
N GLU A 30 17.45 -29.85 -1.71
CA GLU A 30 17.52 -29.00 -2.89
C GLU A 30 16.14 -28.45 -3.29
N GLU A 31 15.10 -29.29 -3.26
CA GLU A 31 13.71 -28.87 -3.52
C GLU A 31 13.22 -27.86 -2.48
N ALA A 32 13.53 -28.08 -1.19
CA ALA A 32 13.20 -27.12 -0.14
C ALA A 32 13.90 -25.76 -0.35
N MET A 33 15.17 -25.78 -0.75
CA MET A 33 15.90 -24.55 -1.09
C MET A 33 15.31 -23.83 -2.31
N LYS A 34 14.91 -24.57 -3.36
CA LYS A 34 14.23 -23.98 -4.53
C LYS A 34 12.94 -23.28 -4.13
N ARG A 35 12.13 -23.91 -3.28
CA ARG A 35 10.90 -23.32 -2.74
C ARG A 35 11.15 -22.08 -1.89
N LEU A 36 12.16 -22.13 -1.02
CA LEU A 36 12.53 -20.98 -0.18
C LEU A 36 13.03 -19.80 -1.03
N LYS A 37 13.86 -20.06 -2.05
CA LYS A 37 14.31 -19.03 -3.00
C LYS A 37 13.12 -18.41 -3.74
N LEU A 38 12.19 -19.22 -4.23
CA LEU A 38 10.98 -18.72 -4.89
C LEU A 38 10.13 -17.86 -3.96
N LEU A 39 9.92 -18.31 -2.71
CA LEU A 39 9.19 -17.56 -1.70
C LEU A 39 9.86 -16.21 -1.43
N HIS A 40 11.18 -16.20 -1.24
CA HIS A 40 11.94 -14.98 -1.02
C HIS A 40 11.81 -14.01 -2.19
N ILE A 41 11.99 -14.48 -3.43
CA ILE A 41 11.83 -13.64 -4.64
C ILE A 41 10.41 -13.05 -4.71
N LYS A 42 9.38 -13.87 -4.46
CA LYS A 42 7.99 -13.42 -4.48
C LYS A 42 7.73 -12.38 -3.39
N LEU A 43 8.19 -12.63 -2.18
CA LEU A 43 8.02 -11.73 -1.03
C LEU A 43 8.71 -10.39 -1.29
N THR A 44 9.98 -10.41 -1.68
CA THR A 44 10.76 -9.20 -1.98
C THR A 44 10.10 -8.41 -3.11
N ARG A 45 9.65 -9.08 -4.18
CA ARG A 45 8.93 -8.39 -5.27
C ARG A 45 7.64 -7.72 -4.79
N HIS A 46 6.84 -8.40 -3.96
CA HIS A 46 5.58 -7.82 -3.46
C HIS A 46 5.84 -6.65 -2.51
N LEU A 47 6.83 -6.77 -1.62
CA LEU A 47 7.20 -5.70 -0.69
C LEU A 47 7.73 -4.47 -1.44
N CYS A 48 8.63 -4.64 -2.41
CA CYS A 48 9.14 -3.53 -3.21
C CYS A 48 8.02 -2.83 -4.00
N ILE A 49 7.07 -3.59 -4.57
CA ILE A 49 5.93 -3.01 -5.28
C ILE A 49 5.03 -2.22 -4.31
N ALA A 50 4.76 -2.77 -3.12
CA ALA A 50 3.97 -2.10 -2.10
C ALA A 50 4.61 -0.78 -1.64
N ASP A 51 5.93 -0.78 -1.42
CA ASP A 51 6.67 0.43 -1.02
C ASP A 51 6.62 1.51 -2.09
N VAL A 52 6.81 1.15 -3.37
CA VAL A 52 6.71 2.11 -4.48
C VAL A 52 5.30 2.67 -4.62
N MET A 53 4.27 1.82 -4.53
CA MET A 53 2.87 2.27 -4.60
C MET A 53 2.51 3.18 -3.42
N PHE A 54 2.96 2.83 -2.21
CA PHE A 54 2.74 3.64 -1.02
C PHE A 54 3.44 4.99 -1.12
N ALA A 55 4.69 5.03 -1.59
CA ALA A 55 5.40 6.28 -1.81
C ALA A 55 4.69 7.17 -2.84
N ALA A 56 4.24 6.60 -3.96
CA ALA A 56 3.47 7.33 -4.96
C ALA A 56 2.16 7.88 -4.40
N PHE A 57 1.44 7.09 -3.60
CA PHE A 57 0.23 7.54 -2.91
C PHE A 57 0.52 8.69 -1.94
N MET A 58 1.53 8.55 -1.07
CA MET A 58 1.90 9.59 -0.11
C MET A 58 2.30 10.90 -0.83
N ASN A 59 3.00 10.80 -1.96
CA ASN A 59 3.31 11.97 -2.78
C ASN A 59 2.03 12.64 -3.31
N SER A 60 1.07 11.87 -3.83
CA SER A 60 -0.21 12.42 -4.30
C SER A 60 -1.02 13.08 -3.20
N VAL A 61 -0.97 12.54 -1.96
CA VAL A 61 -1.63 13.14 -0.80
C VAL A 61 -0.98 14.47 -0.44
N ASN A 62 0.36 14.52 -0.40
CA ASN A 62 1.08 15.75 -0.11
C ASN A 62 0.81 16.84 -1.16
N GLU A 63 0.77 16.46 -2.45
CA GLU A 63 0.42 17.37 -3.54
C GLU A 63 -1.01 17.90 -3.42
N ALA A 64 -1.98 17.03 -3.15
CA ALA A 64 -3.37 17.44 -2.91
C ALA A 64 -3.48 18.40 -1.71
N GLN A 65 -2.76 18.14 -0.62
CA GLN A 65 -2.72 19.03 0.53
C GLN A 65 -2.10 20.39 0.19
N ALA A 66 -1.04 20.42 -0.61
CA ALA A 66 -0.42 21.66 -1.07
C ALA A 66 -1.39 22.48 -1.95
N ASN A 67 -2.06 21.84 -2.91
CA ASN A 67 -3.04 22.50 -3.78
C ASN A 67 -4.22 23.09 -2.98
N ILE A 68 -4.74 22.35 -2.00
CA ILE A 68 -5.80 22.86 -1.12
C ILE A 68 -5.32 24.07 -0.33
N LYS A 69 -4.08 24.02 0.17
CA LYS A 69 -3.49 25.15 0.90
C LYS A 69 -3.37 26.38 0.01
N GLU A 70 -2.86 26.23 -1.21
CA GLU A 70 -2.72 27.30 -2.18
C GLU A 70 -4.07 27.98 -2.48
N VAL A 71 -5.11 27.20 -2.79
CA VAL A 71 -6.46 27.73 -3.02
C VAL A 71 -6.98 28.44 -1.76
N THR A 72 -6.77 27.87 -0.59
CA THR A 72 -7.23 28.48 0.68
C THR A 72 -6.52 29.80 0.96
N ASP A 73 -5.22 29.89 0.68
CA ASP A 73 -4.44 31.10 0.85
C ASP A 73 -4.90 32.16 -0.16
N LEU A 74 -5.09 31.79 -1.44
CA LEU A 74 -5.63 32.69 -2.46
C LEU A 74 -7.02 33.21 -2.10
N MET A 75 -7.89 32.38 -1.53
CA MET A 75 -9.21 32.82 -1.04
C MET A 75 -9.12 33.79 0.14
N ARG A 76 -8.04 33.72 0.93
CA ARG A 76 -7.81 34.55 2.11
C ARG A 76 -7.00 35.80 1.83
N ASP A 77 -6.34 35.86 0.67
CA ASP A 77 -5.62 37.03 0.21
C ASP A 77 -6.52 38.27 0.20
N GLU A 78 -5.92 39.43 0.50
CA GLU A 78 -6.64 40.69 0.67
C GLU A 78 -7.41 41.06 -0.60
N LYS A 79 -6.78 40.93 -1.78
CA LYS A 79 -7.41 41.28 -3.06
C LYS A 79 -8.59 40.38 -3.36
N SER A 80 -8.45 39.07 -3.16
CA SER A 80 -9.55 38.11 -3.37
C SER A 80 -10.72 38.42 -2.44
N ARG A 81 -10.45 38.74 -1.18
CA ARG A 81 -11.51 39.10 -0.21
C ARG A 81 -12.23 40.38 -0.59
N GLU A 82 -11.53 41.40 -1.08
CA GLU A 82 -12.14 42.63 -1.58
C GLU A 82 -13.06 42.36 -2.77
N ILE A 83 -12.60 41.56 -3.74
CA ILE A 83 -13.41 41.17 -4.91
C ILE A 83 -14.67 40.43 -4.47
N PHE A 84 -14.55 39.45 -3.56
CA PHE A 84 -15.71 38.72 -3.05
C PHE A 84 -16.68 39.62 -2.26
N ALA A 85 -16.16 40.55 -1.47
CA ALA A 85 -16.99 41.51 -0.74
C ALA A 85 -17.75 42.44 -1.71
N GLN A 86 -17.09 42.92 -2.75
CA GLN A 86 -17.70 43.75 -3.79
C GLN A 86 -18.75 42.96 -4.58
N ALA A 87 -18.47 41.72 -4.98
CA ALA A 87 -19.41 40.85 -5.67
C ALA A 87 -20.65 40.57 -4.80
N LYS A 88 -20.46 40.31 -3.50
CA LYS A 88 -21.56 40.13 -2.55
C LYS A 88 -22.41 41.39 -2.44
N LYS A 89 -21.79 42.56 -2.27
CA LYS A 89 -22.49 43.86 -2.19
C LYS A 89 -23.35 44.10 -3.44
N ARG A 90 -22.78 43.89 -4.63
CA ARG A 90 -23.53 44.04 -5.90
C ARG A 90 -24.72 43.09 -5.99
N LYS A 91 -24.57 41.84 -5.55
CA LYS A 91 -25.66 40.86 -5.53
C LYS A 91 -26.77 41.23 -4.55
N GLU A 92 -26.45 41.87 -3.43
CA GLU A 92 -27.44 42.41 -2.49
C GLU A 92 -28.18 43.63 -3.07
N GLU A 93 -27.48 44.48 -3.82
CA GLU A 93 -28.04 45.67 -4.47
C GLU A 93 -28.91 45.31 -5.70
N GLU A 94 -28.52 44.32 -6.49
CA GLU A 94 -29.19 43.93 -7.75
C GLU A 94 -29.42 42.41 -7.83
N PRO A 95 -30.34 41.85 -7.02
CA PRO A 95 -30.46 40.39 -6.87
C PRO A 95 -30.95 39.65 -8.12
N THR A 96 -31.66 40.33 -9.02
CA THR A 96 -32.26 39.72 -10.23
C THR A 96 -31.46 39.95 -11.51
N ASN A 97 -30.50 40.88 -11.52
CA ASN A 97 -29.79 41.30 -12.74
C ASN A 97 -28.39 40.70 -12.87
N ILE A 98 -27.86 40.09 -11.80
CA ILE A 98 -26.53 39.49 -11.81
C ILE A 98 -26.64 38.00 -12.15
N LYS A 99 -26.40 37.66 -13.42
CA LYS A 99 -26.29 36.27 -13.87
C LYS A 99 -25.09 35.62 -13.17
N THR A 100 -25.30 34.44 -12.58
CA THR A 100 -24.19 33.62 -12.08
C THR A 100 -23.46 33.01 -13.27
N TRP A 101 -22.15 33.14 -13.26
CA TRP A 101 -21.27 32.57 -14.24
C TRP A 101 -21.11 31.07 -14.01
N GLU A 102 -21.34 30.27 -15.06
CA GLU A 102 -21.15 28.81 -15.08
C GLU A 102 -19.84 28.42 -15.77
N TYR A 103 -19.24 27.27 -15.40
CA TYR A 103 -17.91 26.84 -15.90
C TYR A 103 -17.72 26.74 -17.42
N TYR A 104 -18.82 26.73 -18.17
CA TYR A 104 -18.85 26.69 -19.63
C TYR A 104 -19.30 28.01 -20.27
N ASP A 105 -19.66 29.03 -19.49
CA ASP A 105 -20.09 30.34 -20.02
C ASP A 105 -18.94 31.10 -20.70
N HIS A 106 -17.68 30.79 -20.37
CA HIS A 106 -16.52 31.40 -20.99
C HIS A 106 -15.45 30.33 -21.31
N PRO A 107 -15.00 30.23 -22.58
CA PRO A 107 -14.05 29.20 -22.99
C PRO A 107 -12.65 29.36 -22.36
N ASP A 108 -12.31 30.59 -21.95
CA ASP A 108 -10.97 30.90 -21.44
C ASP A 108 -10.85 30.86 -19.90
N TRP A 109 -11.84 30.38 -19.15
CA TRP A 109 -11.76 30.34 -17.68
C TRP A 109 -10.60 29.53 -17.09
N PHE A 110 -10.09 28.56 -17.84
CA PHE A 110 -8.95 27.74 -17.42
C PHE A 110 -7.65 28.22 -18.03
N ARG A 111 -7.65 29.40 -18.68
CA ARG A 111 -6.47 30.02 -19.27
C ARG A 111 -6.18 31.28 -18.49
N MET A 112 -4.94 31.42 -18.03
CA MET A 112 -4.46 32.72 -17.61
C MET A 112 -4.26 33.55 -18.86
N ASP A 113 -4.64 34.83 -18.80
CA ASP A 113 -4.32 35.78 -19.86
C ASP A 113 -2.77 35.84 -19.98
N GLU A 114 -2.25 35.76 -21.21
CA GLU A 114 -0.82 35.93 -21.46
C GLU A 114 -0.44 37.39 -21.09
N GLU A 115 0.59 37.57 -20.24
CA GLU A 115 1.12 38.89 -19.86
C GLU A 115 1.82 39.62 -21.02
#